data_AF-A0A7K0K0A4-F1
#
_entry.id   AF-A0A7K0K0A4-F1
#
_cell.length_a   1.000
_cell.length_b   1.000
_cell.length_c   1.000
_cell.angle_alpha   90.00
_cell.angle_beta   90.00
_cell.angle_gamma   90.00
#
_symmetry.space_group_name_H-M   'P 1'
#
loop_
_entity.id
_entity.type
_entity.pdbx_description
1 polymer ?
#
loop_
_entity_poly.entity_id
_entity_poly.type
_entity_poly.pdbx_seq_one_letter_code
_entity_poly.pdbx_strand_id
1 'polypeptide(L)'
;MNLQAANQALKIHALAHQGTQIDQAKLEYWAATLDPDMPPNEARNLAIEWHKNNTGWMEPADLNRLWRALKRERLNSYLMPQPPAEIACDPVAYAEYEAEWRRQIIQGATPGTAALTALTAPRQIGGQNG
;
A
#
# COMPACT_ATOMS: atom_id res chain seq x y z
N MET A 1 -8.47 9.79 2.28
CA MET A 1 -8.17 9.79 3.73
C MET A 1 -8.22 8.35 4.23
N ASN A 2 -7.16 7.88 4.90
CA ASN A 2 -6.99 6.47 5.30
C ASN A 2 -7.15 6.28 6.81
N LEU A 3 -8.40 6.38 7.29
CA LEU A 3 -8.74 6.33 8.72
C LEU A 3 -8.34 5.01 9.40
N GLN A 4 -8.49 3.90 8.69
CA GLN A 4 -8.20 2.58 9.25
C GLN A 4 -6.71 2.39 9.50
N ALA A 5 -5.85 2.78 8.55
CA ALA A 5 -4.40 2.73 8.73
C ALA A 5 -3.92 3.67 9.85
N ALA A 6 -4.44 4.90 9.89
CA ALA A 6 -4.13 5.85 10.94
C ALA A 6 -4.47 5.30 12.34
N ASN A 7 -5.66 4.71 12.49
CA ASN A 7 -6.08 4.12 13.76
C ASN A 7 -5.15 2.97 14.20
N GLN A 8 -4.73 2.11 13.28
CA GLN A 8 -3.83 1.00 13.59
C GLN A 8 -2.43 1.50 14.03
N ALA A 9 -1.88 2.48 13.31
CA ALA A 9 -0.60 3.08 13.65
C ALA A 9 -0.63 3.77 15.02
N LEU A 10 -1.65 4.60 15.27
CA LEU A 10 -1.80 5.34 16.53
C LEU A 10 -2.01 4.42 17.73
N LYS A 11 -2.70 3.28 17.57
CA LYS A 11 -2.83 2.27 18.63
C LYS A 11 -1.47 1.72 19.08
N ILE A 12 -0.58 1.42 18.13
CA ILE A 12 0.78 0.96 18.47
C ILE A 12 1.56 2.05 19.17
N HIS A 13 1.45 3.29 18.67
CA HIS A 13 2.11 4.43 19.30
C HIS A 13 1.63 4.68 20.74
N ALA A 14 0.33 4.57 21.00
CA ALA A 14 -0.24 4.72 22.33
C ALA A 14 0.15 3.59 23.30
N LEU A 15 0.41 2.37 22.78
CA LEU A 15 0.96 1.28 23.59
C LEU A 15 2.41 1.54 24.00
N ALA A 16 3.21 2.17 23.13
CA ALA A 16 4.60 2.53 23.42
C ALA A 16 4.71 3.69 24.42
N HIS A 17 3.76 4.62 24.39
CA HIS A 17 3.72 5.82 25.24
C HIS A 17 2.49 5.79 26.15
N GLN A 18 2.65 5.21 27.35
CA GLN A 18 1.58 5.15 28.37
C GLN A 18 0.96 6.55 28.59
N GLY A 19 -0.33 6.69 28.33
CA GLY A 19 -1.07 7.94 28.51
C GLY A 19 -1.37 8.73 27.23
N THR A 20 -0.99 8.24 26.05
CA THR A 20 -1.35 8.91 24.79
C THR A 20 -2.84 8.70 24.48
N GLN A 21 -3.65 9.74 24.67
CA GLN A 21 -5.03 9.73 24.20
C GLN A 21 -5.05 9.95 22.67
N ILE A 22 -5.76 9.04 21.98
CA ILE A 22 -6.04 9.18 20.55
C ILE A 22 -7.33 9.98 20.44
N ASP A 23 -7.21 11.28 20.22
CA ASP A 23 -8.36 12.12 19.90
C ASP A 23 -8.71 12.05 18.40
N GLN A 24 -9.92 12.49 18.06
CA GLN A 24 -10.44 12.45 16.69
C GLN A 24 -9.63 13.34 15.73
N ALA A 25 -9.17 14.50 16.19
CA ALA A 25 -8.41 15.44 15.36
C ALA A 25 -7.05 14.86 14.95
N LYS A 26 -6.36 14.17 15.88
CA LYS A 26 -5.12 13.45 15.63
C LYS A 26 -5.34 12.29 14.67
N LEU A 27 -6.44 11.54 14.83
CA LEU A 27 -6.79 10.47 13.90
C LEU A 27 -7.01 10.99 12.48
N GLU A 28 -7.75 12.09 12.32
CA GLU A 28 -8.02 12.73 11.02
C GLU A 28 -6.74 13.30 10.38
N TYR A 29 -5.89 13.97 11.17
CA TYR A 29 -4.60 14.46 10.70
C TYR A 29 -3.72 13.32 10.18
N TRP A 30 -3.61 12.22 10.94
CA TRP A 30 -2.86 11.05 10.50
C TRP A 30 -3.45 10.45 9.23
N ALA A 31 -4.77 10.28 9.18
CA ALA A 31 -5.45 9.70 8.03
C ALA A 31 -5.34 10.55 6.76
N ALA A 32 -5.22 11.87 6.90
CA ALA A 32 -5.01 12.79 5.78
C ALA A 32 -3.54 12.79 5.30
N THR A 33 -2.60 12.48 6.18
CA THR A 33 -1.16 12.56 5.91
C THR A 33 -0.55 11.23 5.46
N LEU A 34 -1.10 10.10 5.91
CA LEU A 34 -0.64 8.78 5.49
C LEU A 34 -0.87 8.55 4.01
N ASP A 35 0.06 7.80 3.40
CA ASP A 35 -0.10 7.36 2.01
C ASP A 35 -1.44 6.63 1.84
N PRO A 36 -2.28 7.04 0.86
CA PRO A 36 -3.66 6.60 0.76
C PRO A 36 -3.80 5.11 0.43
N ASP A 37 -2.76 4.50 -0.12
CA ASP A 37 -2.69 3.10 -0.51
C ASP A 37 -2.18 2.18 0.61
N MET A 38 -1.78 2.73 1.77
CA MET A 38 -1.22 1.95 2.87
C MET A 38 -2.28 1.04 3.52
N PRO A 39 -2.12 -0.29 3.53
CA PRO A 39 -3.08 -1.18 4.18
C PRO A 39 -3.06 -1.03 5.71
N PRO A 40 -4.19 -1.19 6.41
CA PRO A 40 -4.24 -1.03 7.88
C PRO A 40 -3.30 -1.97 8.64
N ASN A 41 -3.15 -3.22 8.18
CA ASN A 41 -2.24 -4.18 8.79
C ASN A 41 -0.78 -3.77 8.60
N GLU A 42 -0.43 -3.19 7.45
CA GLU A 42 0.93 -2.71 7.21
C GLU A 42 1.24 -1.47 8.05
N ALA A 43 0.30 -0.54 8.18
CA ALA A 43 0.46 0.60 9.08
C ALA A 43 0.76 0.15 10.53
N ARG A 44 0.08 -0.90 11.00
CA ARG A 44 0.37 -1.54 12.29
C ARG A 44 1.79 -2.11 12.34
N ASN A 45 2.16 -2.93 11.36
CA ASN A 45 3.45 -3.62 11.32
C ASN A 45 4.63 -2.63 11.25
N LEU A 46 4.51 -1.61 10.41
CA LEU A 46 5.50 -0.55 10.27
C LEU A 46 5.62 0.28 11.55
N ALA A 47 4.51 0.55 12.25
CA ALA A 47 4.57 1.22 13.55
C ALA A 47 5.30 0.37 14.61
N ILE A 48 5.05 -0.94 14.64
CA ILE A 48 5.78 -1.86 15.52
C ILE A 48 7.27 -1.83 15.18
N GLU A 49 7.61 -1.93 13.91
CA GLU A 49 9.00 -1.94 13.44
C GLU A 49 9.72 -0.62 13.74
N TRP A 50 9.02 0.51 13.60
CA TRP A 50 9.56 1.82 13.97
C TRP A 50 9.92 1.87 15.45
N HIS A 51 9.02 1.44 16.35
CA HIS A 51 9.24 1.46 17.81
C HIS A 51 10.27 0.43 18.31
N LYS A 52 10.56 -0.63 17.56
CA LYS A 52 11.70 -1.51 17.88
C LYS A 52 13.04 -0.79 17.71
N ASN A 53 13.13 0.09 16.73
CA ASN A 53 14.38 0.72 16.32
C ASN A 53 14.52 2.17 16.84
N ASN A 54 13.44 2.77 17.35
CA ASN A 54 13.38 4.16 17.78
C ASN A 54 12.58 4.27 19.09
N THR A 55 12.95 5.21 19.96
CA THR A 55 12.29 5.44 21.26
C THR A 55 11.54 6.77 21.33
N GLY A 56 11.44 7.48 20.20
CA GLY A 56 10.88 8.83 20.13
C GLY A 56 9.38 8.90 19.87
N TRP A 57 8.93 10.11 19.53
CA TRP A 57 7.61 10.33 18.96
C TRP A 57 7.61 9.92 17.49
N MET A 58 6.60 9.13 17.07
CA MET A 58 6.46 8.67 15.70
C MET A 58 5.57 9.65 14.94
N GLU A 59 6.00 10.09 13.77
CA GLU A 59 5.20 10.96 12.89
C GLU A 59 4.63 10.17 11.69
N PRO A 60 3.54 10.63 11.06
CA PRO A 60 3.02 10.00 9.82
C PRO A 60 4.08 9.89 8.72
N ALA A 61 5.00 10.86 8.64
CA ALA A 61 6.08 10.89 7.65
C ALA A 61 7.03 9.70 7.80
N ASP A 62 7.27 9.23 9.03
CA ASP A 62 8.11 8.06 9.29
C ASP A 62 7.51 6.79 8.70
N LEU A 63 6.20 6.59 8.90
CA LEU A 63 5.49 5.45 8.34
C LEU A 63 5.42 5.52 6.81
N ASN A 64 5.18 6.70 6.24
CA ASN A 64 5.20 6.87 4.78
C ASN A 64 6.57 6.52 4.20
N ARG A 65 7.67 6.93 4.87
CA ARG A 65 9.03 6.56 4.44
C ARG A 65 9.24 5.05 4.46
N LEU A 66 8.87 4.39 5.56
CA LEU A 66 9.00 2.93 5.69
C LEU A 66 8.12 2.19 4.67
N TRP A 67 6.89 2.66 4.45
CA TRP A 67 5.97 2.09 3.47
C TRP A 67 6.53 2.19 2.05
N ARG A 68 7.03 3.35 1.66
CA ARG A 68 7.64 3.55 0.33
C ARG A 68 8.92 2.72 0.14
N ALA A 69 9.67 2.49 1.21
CA ALA A 69 10.82 1.57 1.17
C ALA A 69 10.35 0.13 0.94
N LEU A 70 9.36 -0.34 1.70
CA LEU A 70 8.78 -1.67 1.57
C LEU A 70 8.16 -1.91 0.18
N LYS A 71 7.44 -0.93 -0.37
CA LYS A 71 6.90 -1.00 -1.74
C LYS A 71 7.99 -1.27 -2.77
N ARG A 72 9.10 -0.55 -2.65
CA ARG A 72 10.25 -0.67 -3.56
C ARG A 72 10.93 -2.02 -3.41
N GLU A 73 11.12 -2.48 -2.17
CA GLU A 73 11.68 -3.81 -1.89
C GLU A 73 10.83 -4.93 -2.49
N ARG A 74 9.50 -4.87 -2.31
CA ARG A 74 8.55 -5.84 -2.88
C ARG A 74 8.63 -5.88 -4.41
N LEU A 75 8.61 -4.71 -5.06
CA LEU A 75 8.72 -4.62 -6.51
C LEU A 75 10.08 -5.09 -7.04
N ASN A 76 11.17 -4.84 -6.31
CA ASN A 76 12.50 -5.30 -6.70
C ASN A 76 12.71 -6.80 -6.48
N SER A 77 11.89 -7.44 -5.65
CA SER A 77 12.01 -8.86 -5.32
C SER A 77 11.47 -9.78 -6.42
N TYR A 78 10.67 -9.24 -7.35
CA TYR A 78 9.98 -10.04 -8.35
C TYR A 78 10.19 -9.46 -9.74
N LEU A 79 10.52 -10.34 -10.68
CA LEU A 79 10.44 -10.02 -12.10
C LEU A 79 8.97 -10.05 -12.51
N MET A 80 8.54 -9.00 -13.20
CA MET A 80 7.19 -8.95 -13.75
C MET A 80 7.03 -10.07 -14.79
N PRO A 81 5.98 -10.90 -14.68
CA PRO A 81 5.72 -11.93 -15.67
C PRO A 81 5.42 -11.30 -17.04
N GLN A 82 5.77 -12.03 -18.10
CA GLN A 82 5.35 -11.66 -19.45
C GLN A 82 3.82 -11.70 -19.52
N PRO A 83 3.19 -10.67 -20.11
CA PRO A 83 1.74 -10.66 -20.30
C PRO A 83 1.35 -11.77 -21.30
N PRO A 84 0.11 -12.27 -21.24
CA PRO A 84 -0.43 -13.15 -22.29
C PRO A 84 -0.39 -12.49 -23.67
N ALA A 85 -0.23 -13.30 -24.71
CA ALA A 85 -0.06 -12.82 -26.09
C ALA A 85 -1.24 -11.96 -26.57
N GLU A 86 -2.43 -12.21 -26.04
CA GLU A 86 -3.67 -11.51 -26.36
C GLU A 86 -3.65 -10.04 -25.94
N ILE A 87 -2.88 -9.68 -24.90
CA ILE A 87 -2.72 -8.30 -24.43
C ILE A 87 -1.32 -7.73 -24.67
N ALA A 88 -0.35 -8.56 -25.06
CA ALA A 88 1.02 -8.13 -25.34
C ALA A 88 1.10 -7.09 -26.48
N CYS A 89 0.17 -7.14 -27.43
CA CYS A 89 0.11 -6.24 -28.58
C CYS A 89 -0.82 -5.04 -28.38
N ASP A 90 -1.52 -4.95 -27.24
CA ASP A 90 -2.39 -3.83 -26.89
C ASP A 90 -1.71 -2.99 -25.79
N PRO A 91 -1.15 -1.81 -26.12
CA PRO A 91 -0.45 -0.97 -25.16
C PRO A 91 -1.30 -0.52 -23.97
N VAL A 92 -2.62 -0.35 -24.16
CA VAL A 92 -3.53 0.08 -23.10
C VAL A 92 -3.79 -1.07 -22.14
N ALA A 93 -4.16 -2.25 -22.68
CA ALA A 93 -4.37 -3.44 -21.87
C ALA A 93 -3.10 -3.88 -21.13
N TYR A 94 -1.93 -3.71 -21.76
CA TYR A 94 -0.64 -3.98 -21.13
C TYR A 94 -0.37 -3.04 -19.95
N ALA A 95 -0.61 -1.74 -20.11
CA ALA A 95 -0.39 -0.76 -19.04
C ALA A 95 -1.33 -1.00 -17.84
N GLU A 96 -2.60 -1.35 -18.09
CA GLU A 96 -3.55 -1.71 -17.03
C GLU A 96 -3.12 -2.98 -16.28
N TYR A 97 -2.68 -4.01 -17.03
CA TYR A 97 -2.14 -5.24 -16.46
C TYR A 97 -0.92 -4.97 -15.57
N GLU A 98 0.03 -4.18 -16.05
CA GLU A 98 1.23 -3.81 -15.31
C GLU A 98 0.89 -3.03 -14.03
N ALA A 99 -0.03 -2.06 -14.12
CA ALA A 99 -0.44 -1.26 -12.97
C ALA A 99 -1.09 -2.13 -11.88
N GLU A 100 -1.99 -3.04 -12.28
CA GLU A 100 -2.66 -3.92 -11.32
C GLU A 100 -1.70 -4.97 -10.74
N TRP A 101 -0.82 -5.56 -11.55
CA TRP A 101 0.20 -6.49 -11.06
C TRP A 101 1.08 -5.83 -9.99
N ARG A 102 1.60 -4.63 -10.27
CA ARG A 102 2.43 -3.86 -9.32
C ARG A 102 1.67 -3.54 -8.05
N ARG A 103 0.39 -3.17 -8.16
CA ARG A 103 -0.49 -2.91 -7.01
C ARG A 103 -0.63 -4.16 -6.12
N GLN A 104 -0.85 -5.33 -6.72
CA GLN A 104 -0.99 -6.59 -5.99
C GLN A 104 0.31 -6.99 -5.29
N ILE A 105 1.46 -6.86 -5.97
CA ILE A 105 2.78 -7.09 -5.35
C ILE A 105 3.00 -6.15 -4.16
N ILE A 106 2.68 -4.86 -4.31
CA ILE A 106 2.75 -3.87 -3.22
C ILE A 106 1.89 -4.30 -2.03
N GLN A 107 0.71 -4.88 -2.27
CA GLN A 107 -0.19 -5.39 -1.23
C GLN A 107 0.27 -6.72 -0.61
N GLY A 108 1.37 -7.31 -1.10
CA GLY A 108 1.95 -8.54 -0.55
C GLY A 108 1.46 -9.82 -1.24
N ALA A 109 0.77 -9.72 -2.39
CA ALA A 109 0.43 -10.89 -3.18
C ALA A 109 1.69 -11.53 -3.79
N THR A 110 1.64 -12.85 -4.02
CA THR A 110 2.68 -13.53 -4.79
C THR A 110 2.60 -13.17 -6.28
N PRO A 111 3.68 -13.30 -7.07
CA PRO A 111 3.65 -13.01 -8.50
C PRO A 111 2.56 -13.75 -9.27
N GLY A 112 2.30 -15.01 -8.94
CA GLY A 112 1.26 -15.81 -9.60
C GLY A 112 -0.15 -15.30 -9.29
N THR A 113 -0.42 -14.99 -8.02
CA THR A 113 -1.70 -14.40 -7.62
C THR A 113 -1.89 -13.01 -8.24
N ALA A 114 -0.86 -12.17 -8.18
CA ALA A 114 -0.87 -10.84 -8.77
C ALA A 114 -1.15 -10.87 -10.27
N ALA A 115 -0.52 -11.80 -11.00
CA ALA A 115 -0.74 -11.98 -12.44
C ALA A 115 -2.17 -12.40 -12.74
N LEU A 116 -2.71 -13.37 -12.01
CA LEU A 116 -4.09 -13.82 -12.19
C LEU A 116 -5.08 -12.69 -11.93
N THR A 117 -4.91 -11.96 -10.82
CA THR A 117 -5.77 -10.82 -10.48
C THR A 117 -5.71 -9.74 -11.55
N ALA A 118 -4.51 -9.37 -12.02
CA ALA A 118 -4.33 -8.37 -13.07
C ALA A 118 -4.99 -8.76 -14.40
N LEU A 119 -5.05 -10.05 -14.75
CA LEU A 119 -5.73 -10.51 -15.96
C LEU A 119 -7.25 -10.46 -15.85
N THR A 120 -7.78 -10.70 -14.64
CA THR A 120 -9.23 -10.73 -14.37
C THR A 120 -9.80 -9.37 -13.98
N ALA A 121 -8.95 -8.38 -13.74
CA ALA A 121 -9.38 -7.04 -13.36
C ALA A 121 -10.24 -6.42 -14.47
N PRO A 122 -11.36 -5.76 -14.13
CA PRO A 122 -12.18 -5.08 -15.11
C PRO A 122 -11.36 -3.96 -15.76
N ARG A 123 -11.06 -4.14 -17.06
CA ARG A 123 -10.37 -3.14 -17.87
C ARG A 123 -11.25 -1.90 -17.98
N GLN A 124 -10.68 -0.71 -17.90
CA GLN A 124 -11.45 0.49 -18.23
C GLN A 124 -11.58 0.49 -19.75
N ILE A 125 -12.58 -0.23 -20.25
CA ILE A 125 -12.96 -0.19 -21.67
C ILE A 125 -13.33 1.27 -21.92
N GLY A 126 -12.40 2.02 -22.51
CA GLY A 126 -12.66 3.37 -22.99
C GLY A 126 -13.87 3.25 -23.90
N GLY A 127 -14.98 3.86 -23.48
CA GLY A 127 -16.20 3.89 -24.26
C GLY A 127 -15.92 4.52 -25.61
N GLN A 128 -15.66 3.71 -26.62
CA GLN A 128 -15.94 4.05 -28.00
C GLN A 128 -17.37 3.58 -28.29
N ASN A 129 -18.34 4.37 -27.82
CA ASN A 129 -19.61 4.47 -28.51
C ASN A 129 -19.37 5.37 -29.71
N GLY A 130 -19.16 4.76 -30.88
CA GLY A 130 -19.26 5.37 -32.20
C GLY A 130 -20.47 4.80 -32.92
#